data_AF-A0A3D1SJ49-F1
#
_entry.id   AF-A0A3D1SJ49-F1
#
_cell.length_a   1.000
_cell.length_b   1.000
_cell.length_c   1.000
_cell.angle_alpha   90.00
_cell.angle_beta   90.00
_cell.angle_gamma   90.00
#
_symmetry.space_group_name_H-M   'P 1'
#
loop_
_entity.id
_entity.type
_entity.pdbx_description
1 polymer ?
#
loop_
_entity_poly.entity_id
_entity_poly.type
_entity_poly.pdbx_seq_one_letter_code
_entity_poly.pdbx_strand_id
1 'polypeptide(L)'
;DADPFDLLCSIAFNTPIRTRRERASQMHKEQKEFFEQFKVEARAILDALLEKYAKHGTAQFEIPGALGLPPISTYGNTIEIARLFGGSDKLREAVHRLQTLLYEDVA
;
A
#
# COMPACT_ATOMS: atom_id res chain seq x y z
N ASP A 1 3.24 0.12 15.94
CA ASP A 1 4.68 0.47 15.85
C ASP A 1 4.94 1.53 14.80
N ALA A 2 5.99 2.31 15.04
CA ALA A 2 6.56 3.24 14.07
C ALA A 2 7.17 2.49 12.89
N ASP A 3 7.16 3.10 11.71
CA ASP A 3 7.90 2.55 10.58
C ASP A 3 9.42 2.74 10.81
N PRO A 4 10.28 1.75 10.49
CA PRO A 4 11.73 1.92 10.59
C PRO A 4 12.26 3.14 9.82
N PHE A 5 11.64 3.50 8.70
CA PHE A 5 11.99 4.70 7.96
C PHE A 5 11.65 5.98 8.75
N ASP A 6 10.46 6.04 9.36
CA ASP A 6 10.05 7.16 10.23
C ASP A 6 11.01 7.34 11.41
N LEU A 7 11.49 6.24 12.00
CA LEU A 7 12.47 6.27 13.07
C LEU A 7 13.80 6.86 12.60
N LEU A 8 14.29 6.45 11.43
CA LEU A 8 15.53 6.99 10.84
C LEU A 8 15.39 8.49 10.55
N CYS A 9 14.27 8.92 9.96
CA CYS A 9 14.00 10.34 9.68
C CYS A 9 13.94 11.16 10.97
N SER A 10 13.29 10.64 12.01
CA SER A 10 13.22 11.31 13.32
C SER A 10 14.61 11.50 13.94
N ILE A 11 15.49 10.50 13.86
CA ILE A 11 16.86 10.61 14.35
C ILE A 11 17.69 11.60 13.51
N ALA A 12 17.57 11.53 12.18
CA ALA A 12 18.39 12.34 11.27
C ALA A 12 17.96 13.82 11.21
N PHE A 13 16.65 14.08 11.31
CA PHE A 13 16.05 15.39 11.03
C PHE A 13 15.17 15.93 12.17
N ASN A 14 15.11 15.24 13.31
CA ASN A 14 14.29 15.59 14.48
C ASN A 14 12.79 15.77 14.13
N THR A 15 12.30 14.97 13.17
CA THR A 15 10.91 14.98 12.72
C THR A 15 10.02 14.15 13.66
N PRO A 16 8.71 14.46 13.74
CA PRO A 16 7.79 13.65 14.53
C PRO A 16 7.68 12.23 13.95
N ILE A 17 7.77 11.22 14.83
CA ILE A 17 7.61 9.82 14.45
C ILE A 17 6.15 9.56 14.10
N ARG A 18 5.90 9.06 12.90
CA ARG A 18 4.59 8.57 12.47
C ARG A 18 4.50 7.06 12.64
N THR A 19 3.35 6.58 13.08
CA THR A 19 3.03 5.15 13.07
C THR A 19 2.68 4.68 11.67
N ARG A 20 2.87 3.38 11.38
CA ARG A 20 2.45 2.80 10.09
C ARG A 20 0.97 3.05 9.77
N ARG A 21 0.12 3.07 10.80
CA ARG A 21 -1.32 3.32 10.68
C ARG A 21 -1.63 4.77 10.34
N GLU A 22 -0.94 5.72 10.96
CA GLU A 22 -1.06 7.14 10.61
C GLU A 22 -0.62 7.38 9.17
N ARG A 23 0.50 6.78 8.75
CA ARG A 23 0.99 6.86 7.38
C ARG A 23 -0.01 6.28 6.36
N ALA A 24 -0.58 5.10 6.64
CA ALA A 24 -1.63 4.52 5.80
C ALA A 24 -2.90 5.40 5.74
N SER A 25 -3.27 6.01 6.86
CA SER A 25 -4.44 6.91 6.93
C SER A 25 -4.20 8.20 6.13
N GLN A 26 -3.01 8.77 6.23
CA GLN A 26 -2.60 9.96 5.48
C GLN A 26 -2.58 9.69 3.98
N MET A 27 -2.01 8.55 3.57
CA MET A 27 -2.00 8.07 2.19
C MET A 27 -3.41 8.06 1.58
N HIS A 28 -4.40 7.55 2.32
CA HIS A 28 -5.80 7.52 1.89
C HIS A 28 -6.40 8.92 1.71
N LYS A 29 -6.03 9.84 2.61
CA LYS A 29 -6.55 11.21 2.64
C LYS A 29 -5.96 12.08 1.54
N GLU A 30 -4.67 11.94 1.26
CA GLU A 30 -3.93 12.83 0.36
C GLU A 30 -3.88 12.32 -1.08
N GLN A 31 -3.81 11.00 -1.28
CA GLN A 31 -3.62 10.41 -2.61
C GLN A 31 -4.93 9.95 -3.24
N LYS A 32 -6.00 10.74 -3.08
CA LYS A 32 -7.35 10.39 -3.58
C LYS A 32 -7.38 10.17 -5.09
N GLU A 33 -6.70 11.04 -5.83
CA GLU A 33 -6.60 10.98 -7.30
C GLU A 33 -5.94 9.68 -7.78
N PHE A 34 -5.05 9.09 -6.97
CA PHE A 34 -4.48 7.78 -7.26
C PHE A 34 -5.53 6.68 -7.17
N PHE A 35 -6.31 6.63 -6.09
CA PHE A 35 -7.36 5.61 -5.91
C PHE A 35 -8.52 5.76 -6.91
N GLU A 36 -8.81 6.98 -7.35
CA GLU A 36 -9.86 7.28 -8.34
C GLU A 36 -9.61 6.68 -9.72
N GLN A 37 -8.36 6.38 -10.07
CA GLN A 37 -7.99 5.70 -11.33
C GLN A 37 -8.43 4.23 -11.37
N PHE A 38 -8.74 3.64 -10.22
CA PHE A 38 -9.10 2.23 -10.09
C PHE A 38 -10.59 2.03 -9.88
N LYS A 39 -11.11 0.94 -10.45
CA LYS A 39 -12.46 0.42 -10.15
C LYS A 39 -12.56 0.01 -8.68
N VAL A 40 -13.81 -0.13 -8.21
CA VAL A 40 -14.13 -0.42 -6.80
C VAL A 40 -13.37 -1.66 -6.28
N GLU A 41 -13.30 -2.73 -7.06
CA GLU A 41 -12.65 -3.97 -6.67
C GLU A 41 -11.12 -3.83 -6.58
N ALA A 42 -10.50 -3.17 -7.56
CA ALA A 42 -9.07 -2.91 -7.56
C ALA A 42 -8.67 -1.95 -6.41
N ARG A 43 -9.50 -0.94 -6.15
CA ARG A 43 -9.33 -0.03 -5.00
C ARG A 43 -9.39 -0.77 -3.68
N ALA A 44 -10.37 -1.66 -3.50
CA ALA A 44 -10.50 -2.45 -2.28
C ALA A 44 -9.29 -3.35 -2.03
N ILE A 45 -8.64 -3.85 -3.08
CA ILE A 45 -7.39 -4.60 -2.96
C ILE A 45 -6.23 -3.70 -2.51
N LEU A 46 -6.10 -2.49 -3.06
CA LEU A 46 -5.09 -1.52 -2.62
C LEU A 46 -5.32 -1.11 -1.15
N ASP A 47 -6.57 -0.93 -0.75
CA ASP A 47 -6.95 -0.64 0.64
C ASP A 47 -6.58 -1.79 1.57
N ALA A 48 -6.84 -3.03 1.17
CA ALA A 48 -6.47 -4.22 1.93
C ALA A 48 -4.95 -4.38 2.07
N LEU A 49 -4.19 -4.03 1.03
CA LEU A 49 -2.72 -4.01 1.08
C LEU A 49 -2.21 -2.96 2.08
N LEU A 50 -2.79 -1.76 2.08
CA LEU A 50 -2.45 -0.70 3.04
C LEU A 50 -2.79 -1.09 4.48
N GLU A 51 -3.96 -1.69 4.71
CA GLU A 51 -4.36 -2.14 6.04
C GLU A 51 -3.46 -3.26 6.55
N LYS A 52 -3.03 -4.18 5.66
CA LYS A 52 -2.01 -5.19 5.97
C LYS A 52 -0.68 -4.53 6.31
N TYR A 53 -0.24 -3.53 5.55
CA TYR A 53 0.98 -2.77 5.86
C TYR A 53 0.90 -2.11 7.25
N ALA A 54 -0.22 -1.48 7.58
CA ALA A 54 -0.41 -0.83 8.88
C ALA A 54 -0.20 -1.82 10.05
N LYS A 55 -0.64 -3.07 9.88
CA LYS A 55 -0.54 -4.14 10.89
C LYS A 55 0.81 -4.86 10.88
N HIS A 56 1.33 -5.21 9.70
CA HIS A 56 2.42 -6.18 9.55
C HIS A 56 3.68 -5.63 8.86
N GLY A 57 3.69 -4.37 8.46
CA GLY A 57 4.84 -3.72 7.82
C GLY A 57 4.95 -3.98 6.31
N THR A 58 6.11 -3.62 5.74
CA THR A 58 6.33 -3.50 4.29
C THR A 58 6.34 -4.81 3.49
N ALA A 59 6.57 -5.95 4.15
CA ALA A 59 6.52 -7.28 3.51
C ALA A 59 5.16 -7.59 2.83
N GLN A 60 4.12 -6.82 3.17
CA GLN A 60 2.78 -6.98 2.62
C GLN A 60 2.61 -6.46 1.19
N PHE A 61 3.65 -5.86 0.60
CA PHE A 61 3.65 -5.42 -0.80
C PHE A 61 4.39 -6.37 -1.75
N GLU A 62 4.85 -7.53 -1.27
CA GLU A 62 5.54 -8.52 -2.09
C GLU A 62 4.56 -9.31 -2.97
N ILE A 63 4.48 -8.95 -4.26
CA ILE A 63 3.64 -9.60 -5.26
C ILE A 63 4.40 -10.77 -5.92
N PRO A 64 3.78 -11.95 -6.12
CA PRO A 64 2.36 -12.25 -5.93
C PRO A 64 1.96 -12.74 -4.52
N GLY A 65 2.91 -12.97 -3.62
CA GLY A 65 2.67 -13.60 -2.31
C GLY A 65 1.59 -12.92 -1.48
N ALA A 66 1.60 -11.58 -1.43
CA ALA A 66 0.62 -10.78 -0.69
C ALA A 66 -0.83 -10.98 -1.17
N LEU A 67 -1.03 -11.30 -2.45
CA LEU A 67 -2.37 -11.52 -3.02
C LEU A 67 -3.00 -12.83 -2.56
N GLY A 68 -2.18 -13.83 -2.21
CA GLY A 68 -2.64 -15.14 -1.76
C GLY A 68 -3.14 -15.15 -0.31
N LEU A 69 -3.07 -14.02 0.40
CA LEU A 69 -3.41 -13.93 1.81
C LEU A 69 -4.76 -13.23 2.03
N PRO A 70 -5.61 -13.71 2.97
CA PRO A 70 -6.82 -13.00 3.34
C PRO A 70 -6.54 -11.57 3.87
N PRO A 71 -7.44 -10.59 3.62
CA PRO A 71 -8.68 -10.70 2.84
C PRO A 71 -8.47 -10.59 1.32
N ILE A 72 -7.25 -10.36 0.82
CA ILE A 72 -7.03 -10.14 -0.63
C ILE A 72 -7.36 -11.39 -1.44
N SER A 73 -7.06 -12.58 -0.91
CA SER A 73 -7.40 -13.84 -1.55
C SER A 73 -8.91 -14.08 -1.72
N THR A 74 -9.79 -13.30 -1.07
CA THR A 74 -11.24 -13.41 -1.26
C THR A 74 -11.73 -12.74 -2.54
N TYR A 75 -10.90 -11.91 -3.18
CA TYR A 75 -11.20 -11.25 -4.45
C TYR A 75 -10.89 -12.13 -5.66
N GLY A 76 -10.33 -13.32 -5.45
CA GLY A 76 -10.00 -14.29 -6.48
C GLY A 76 -8.54 -14.75 -6.40
N ASN A 77 -8.14 -15.56 -7.37
CA ASN A 77 -6.75 -15.95 -7.51
C ASN A 77 -5.88 -14.81 -8.09
N THR A 78 -4.56 -14.98 -8.05
CA THR A 78 -3.59 -13.97 -8.53
C THR A 78 -3.87 -13.48 -9.97
N ILE A 79 -4.35 -14.35 -10.86
CA ILE A 79 -4.63 -14.00 -12.26
C ILE A 79 -5.91 -13.15 -12.34
N GLU A 80 -6.95 -13.52 -11.61
CA GLU A 80 -8.20 -12.76 -11.53
C GLU A 80 -7.97 -11.37 -10.95
N ILE A 81 -7.21 -11.29 -9.86
CA ILE A 81 -6.80 -10.04 -9.25
C ILE A 81 -6.02 -9.19 -10.25
N ALA A 82 -5.01 -9.76 -10.93
CA ALA A 82 -4.23 -9.02 -11.92
C ALA A 82 -5.10 -8.43 -13.05
N ARG A 83 -6.16 -9.13 -13.48
CA ARG A 83 -7.09 -8.62 -14.50
C ARG A 83 -7.85 -7.37 -14.05
N LEU A 84 -8.13 -7.21 -12.76
CA LEU A 84 -8.77 -6.00 -12.23
C LEU A 84 -7.93 -4.74 -12.45
N PHE A 85 -6.61 -4.91 -12.58
CA PHE A 85 -5.65 -3.83 -12.86
C PHE A 85 -5.29 -3.72 -14.34
N GLY A 86 -5.83 -4.58 -15.20
CA GLY A 86 -5.47 -4.64 -16.64
C GLY A 86 -4.30 -5.57 -16.97
N GLY A 87 -3.88 -6.42 -16.02
CA GLY A 87 -2.82 -7.42 -16.21
C GLY A 87 -1.77 -7.41 -15.10
N SER A 88 -0.90 -8.41 -15.09
CA SER A 88 0.11 -8.57 -14.03
C SER A 88 1.11 -7.42 -13.97
N ASP A 89 1.49 -6.85 -15.11
CA ASP A 89 2.41 -5.71 -15.16
C ASP A 89 1.76 -4.46 -14.57
N LYS A 90 0.51 -4.17 -14.94
CA LYS A 90 -0.25 -3.03 -14.42
C LYS A 90 -0.55 -3.16 -12.92
N LEU A 91 -0.80 -4.38 -12.44
CA LEU A 91 -0.89 -4.65 -11.00
C LEU A 91 0.43 -4.30 -10.29
N ARG A 92 1.57 -4.79 -10.80
CA ARG A 92 2.87 -4.50 -10.17
C ARG A 92 3.18 -3.00 -10.18
N GLU A 93 2.87 -2.32 -11.28
CA GLU A 93 2.99 -0.87 -11.41
C GLU A 93 2.12 -0.14 -10.36
N ALA A 94 0.86 -0.55 -10.20
CA ALA A 94 -0.05 0.04 -9.22
C ALA A 94 0.45 -0.16 -7.77
N VAL A 95 0.93 -1.36 -7.42
CA VAL A 95 1.47 -1.64 -6.09
C VAL A 95 2.78 -0.86 -5.85
N HIS A 96 3.65 -0.77 -6.85
CA HIS A 96 4.88 0.01 -6.74
C HIS A 96 4.59 1.51 -6.59
N ARG A 97 3.61 2.02 -7.33
CA ARG A 97 3.15 3.41 -7.19
C ARG A 97 2.56 3.66 -5.81
N LEU A 98 1.73 2.74 -5.29
CA LEU A 98 1.20 2.78 -3.94
C LEU A 98 2.33 2.89 -2.90
N GLN A 99 3.37 2.06 -3.01
CA GLN A 99 4.54 2.14 -2.13
C GLN A 99 5.28 3.47 -2.25
N THR A 100 5.48 3.97 -3.48
CA THR A 100 6.18 5.24 -3.71
C THR A 100 5.44 6.39 -3.03
N LEU A 101 4.13 6.49 -3.28
CA LEU A 101 3.27 7.53 -2.69
C LEU A 101 3.20 7.43 -1.16
N LEU A 102 3.27 6.21 -0.59
CA LEU A 102 3.29 5.99 0.86
C LEU A 102 4.52 6.60 1.55
N TYR A 103 5.61 6.84 0.82
CA TYR A 103 6.87 7.39 1.33
C TYR A 103 7.22 8.78 0.78
N GLU A 104 6.39 9.37 -0.09
CA GLU A 104 6.67 10.65 -0.75
C GLU A 104 6.58 11.87 0.18
N ASP A 105 5.81 11.78 1.28
CA ASP A 105 5.55 12.89 2.24
C ASP A 105 6.72 13.22 3.20
N VAL A 106 7.99 12.96 2.83
CA VAL A 106 9.17 13.22 3.69
C VAL A 106 10.06 14.31 3.10
N ALA A 107 9.45 15.32 2.45
CA ALA A 107 10.12 16.52 1.97
C ALA A 107 9.77 17.74 2.82
#